data_AF-A0A383ABV5-F1
#
_entry.id   AF-A0A383ABV5-F1
#
_cell.length_a   1.000
_cell.length_b   1.000
_cell.length_c   1.000
_cell.angle_alpha   90.00
_cell.angle_beta   90.00
_cell.angle_gamma   90.00
#
_symmetry.space_group_name_H-M   'P 1'
#
loop_
_entity.id
_entity.type
_entity.pdbx_description
1 polymer ?
#
loop_
_entity_poly.entity_id
_entity_poly.type
_entity_poly.pdbx_seq_one_letter_code
_entity_poly.pdbx_strand_id
1 'polypeptide(L)'
;CVKYINKKKYDESINDAIKFLNGNTKRIKKKLQLLMKSASKKQMYEEAAKLRDRIKSINQIQKYQSVYIKDMRNIDIFSIKILEGQSCIYGMFFRNGSNYGNKSFFPLHDINATDCEILESFLYQFYADKDVPPKILINIDNKNFKNVENILSKKNNKKINIIQPKVGEKQKHIRLAEKNAIENIKLKNASIENHQNALEKLKEFLLLEQLPNRIEVYDNSHTFGKESIGVMIVIDQEGFKTKNYRKFNIRY
;
A
#
# COMPACT_ATOMS: atom_id res chain seq x y z
N CYS A 1 22.57 12.29 -20.03
CA CYS A 1 23.21 10.96 -20.18
C CYS A 1 24.73 11.09 -20.15
N VAL A 2 25.40 10.40 -19.22
CA VAL A 2 26.86 10.48 -18.97
C VAL A 2 27.74 9.70 -19.96
N LYS A 3 27.26 9.42 -21.19
CA LYS A 3 27.99 8.80 -22.33
C LYS A 3 28.76 7.48 -22.11
N TYR A 4 28.68 6.85 -20.93
CA TYR A 4 29.35 5.57 -20.66
C TYR A 4 28.83 4.35 -21.45
N ILE A 5 27.67 4.47 -22.09
CA ILE A 5 27.09 3.43 -22.95
C ILE A 5 26.51 4.06 -24.22
N ASN A 6 26.56 3.33 -25.33
CA ASN A 6 25.94 3.79 -26.57
C ASN A 6 24.41 3.70 -26.51
N LYS A 7 23.75 4.51 -27.34
CA LYS A 7 22.28 4.62 -27.38
C LYS A 7 21.59 3.25 -27.56
N LYS A 8 22.13 2.42 -28.47
CA LYS A 8 21.60 1.07 -28.73
C LYS A 8 21.61 0.17 -27.49
N LYS A 9 22.71 0.13 -26.73
CA LYS A 9 22.82 -0.66 -25.48
C LYS A 9 21.92 -0.11 -24.37
N TYR A 10 21.72 1.20 -24.33
CA TYR A 10 20.80 1.84 -23.39
C TYR A 10 19.34 1.46 -23.71
N ASP A 11 18.94 1.57 -24.97
CA ASP A 11 17.61 1.20 -25.44
C ASP A 11 17.31 -0.28 -25.20
N GLU A 12 18.30 -1.16 -25.40
CA GLU A 12 18.20 -2.57 -25.03
C GLU A 12 17.99 -2.77 -23.52
N SER A 13 18.66 -1.98 -22.68
CA SER A 13 18.52 -2.06 -21.21
C SER A 13 17.14 -1.58 -20.75
N ILE A 14 16.61 -0.52 -21.36
CA ILE A 14 15.23 -0.05 -21.12
C ILE A 14 14.23 -1.12 -21.53
N ASN A 15 14.38 -1.70 -22.72
CA ASN A 15 13.48 -2.75 -23.20
C ASN A 15 13.51 -4.00 -22.32
N ASP A 16 14.69 -4.39 -21.81
CA ASP A 16 14.82 -5.50 -20.87
C ASP A 16 14.15 -5.14 -19.52
N ALA A 17 14.25 -3.90 -19.04
CA ALA A 17 13.55 -3.45 -17.83
C ALA A 17 12.01 -3.46 -18.00
N ILE A 18 11.49 -2.97 -19.13
CA ILE A 18 10.05 -3.01 -19.44
C ILE A 18 9.55 -4.47 -19.50
N LYS A 19 10.29 -5.35 -20.18
CA LYS A 19 9.95 -6.78 -20.26
C LYS A 19 10.00 -7.47 -18.89
N PHE A 20 10.92 -7.06 -18.03
CA PHE A 20 11.01 -7.55 -16.66
C PHE A 20 9.78 -7.15 -15.83
N LEU A 21 9.40 -5.87 -15.86
CA LEU A 21 8.22 -5.35 -15.16
C LEU A 21 6.91 -5.97 -15.68
N ASN A 22 6.85 -6.31 -16.96
CA ASN A 22 5.73 -7.04 -17.58
C ASN A 22 5.74 -8.56 -17.32
N GLY A 23 6.67 -9.07 -16.50
CA GLY A 23 6.70 -10.46 -16.04
C GLY A 23 7.47 -11.45 -16.94
N ASN A 24 8.15 -10.99 -17.98
CA ASN A 24 8.93 -11.85 -18.90
C ASN A 24 10.35 -12.16 -18.37
N THR A 25 10.41 -12.66 -17.13
CA THR A 25 11.65 -12.85 -16.36
C THR A 25 12.50 -14.04 -16.84
N LYS A 26 11.87 -15.11 -17.35
CA LYS A 26 12.57 -16.31 -17.86
C LYS A 26 13.51 -15.99 -19.03
N ARG A 27 13.05 -15.17 -19.98
CA ARG A 27 13.84 -14.84 -21.19
C ARG A 27 15.06 -13.98 -20.85
N ILE A 28 14.90 -13.02 -19.95
CA ILE A 28 15.97 -12.14 -19.47
C ILE A 28 17.02 -12.94 -18.70
N LYS A 29 16.59 -13.82 -17.79
CA LYS A 29 17.49 -14.71 -17.05
C LYS A 29 18.32 -15.59 -17.99
N LYS A 30 17.70 -16.18 -19.02
CA LYS A 30 18.41 -16.99 -20.02
C LYS A 30 19.44 -16.18 -20.81
N LYS A 31 19.11 -14.95 -21.20
CA LYS A 31 20.03 -14.00 -21.86
C LYS A 31 21.24 -13.70 -20.96
N LEU A 32 21.01 -13.34 -19.70
CA LEU A 32 22.08 -13.02 -18.76
C LEU A 32 22.97 -14.23 -18.46
N GLN A 33 22.41 -15.43 -18.36
CA GLN A 33 23.19 -16.67 -18.18
C GLN A 33 24.12 -16.94 -19.37
N LEU A 34 23.65 -16.73 -20.61
CA LEU A 34 24.48 -16.87 -21.80
C LEU A 34 25.62 -15.85 -21.83
N LEU A 35 25.32 -14.59 -21.50
CA LEU A 35 26.32 -13.53 -21.42
C LEU A 35 27.36 -13.81 -20.34
N MET A 36 26.93 -14.29 -19.16
CA MET A 36 27.82 -14.65 -18.06
C MET A 36 28.76 -15.79 -18.45
N LYS A 37 28.23 -16.85 -19.10
CA LYS A 37 29.05 -17.96 -19.61
C LYS A 37 30.04 -17.49 -20.68
N SER A 38 29.64 -16.58 -21.56
CA SER A 38 30.52 -16.03 -22.58
C SER A 38 31.65 -15.19 -21.97
N ALA A 39 31.34 -14.32 -21.00
CA ALA A 39 32.34 -13.52 -20.28
C ALA A 39 33.34 -14.42 -19.53
N SER A 40 32.86 -15.47 -18.86
CA SER A 40 33.72 -16.45 -18.20
C SER A 40 34.63 -17.21 -19.17
N LYS A 41 34.14 -17.63 -20.34
CA LYS A 41 34.97 -18.26 -21.39
C LYS A 41 36.05 -17.31 -21.92
N LYS A 42 35.78 -16.00 -21.94
CA LYS A 42 36.73 -14.96 -22.35
C LYS A 42 37.64 -14.49 -21.20
N GLN A 43 37.64 -15.18 -20.05
CA GLN A 43 38.40 -14.82 -18.86
C GLN A 43 38.10 -13.40 -18.31
N MET A 44 36.93 -12.84 -18.66
CA MET A 44 36.45 -11.56 -18.15
C MET A 44 35.69 -11.76 -16.84
N TYR A 45 36.42 -12.10 -15.77
CA TYR A 45 35.82 -12.53 -14.50
C TYR A 45 34.99 -11.45 -13.80
N GLU A 46 35.38 -10.17 -13.89
CA GLU A 46 34.61 -9.07 -13.31
C GLU A 46 33.24 -8.89 -13.97
N GLU A 47 33.17 -8.95 -15.30
CA GLU A 47 31.91 -8.87 -16.04
C GLU A 47 31.04 -10.12 -15.78
N ALA A 48 31.66 -11.29 -15.70
CA ALA A 48 30.95 -12.52 -15.31
C ALA A 48 30.37 -12.41 -13.88
N ALA A 49 31.11 -11.82 -12.93
CA ALA A 49 30.63 -11.59 -11.57
C ALA A 49 29.45 -10.60 -11.54
N LYS A 50 29.54 -9.46 -12.23
CA LYS A 50 28.42 -8.50 -12.35
C LYS A 50 27.15 -9.15 -12.93
N LEU A 51 27.30 -9.99 -13.96
CA LEU A 51 26.18 -10.70 -14.58
C LEU A 51 25.59 -11.77 -13.66
N ARG A 52 26.45 -12.51 -12.93
CA ARG A 52 26.03 -13.47 -11.90
C ARG A 52 25.21 -12.80 -10.81
N ASP A 53 25.67 -11.65 -10.33
CA ASP A 53 25.02 -10.94 -9.24
C ASP A 53 23.68 -10.35 -9.70
N ARG A 54 23.59 -9.86 -10.95
CA ARG A 54 22.30 -9.53 -11.58
C ARG A 54 21.35 -10.72 -11.65
N ILE A 55 21.82 -11.91 -12.00
CA ILE A 55 21.00 -13.13 -12.01
C ILE A 55 20.52 -13.47 -10.60
N LYS A 56 21.37 -13.32 -9.57
CA LYS A 56 20.99 -13.50 -8.16
C LYS A 56 19.91 -12.51 -7.73
N SER A 57 20.03 -11.23 -8.06
CA SER A 57 19.01 -10.21 -7.77
C SER A 57 17.68 -10.54 -8.44
N ILE A 58 17.70 -10.96 -9.72
CA ILE A 58 16.49 -11.41 -10.43
C ILE A 58 15.85 -12.62 -9.71
N ASN A 59 16.65 -13.59 -9.27
CA ASN A 59 16.14 -14.77 -8.57
C ASN A 59 15.56 -14.41 -7.19
N GLN A 60 16.16 -13.46 -6.46
CA GLN A 60 15.62 -12.97 -5.19
C GLN A 60 14.27 -12.28 -5.40
N ILE A 61 14.15 -11.40 -6.40
CA ILE A 61 12.87 -10.76 -6.74
C ILE A 61 11.83 -11.81 -7.15
N GLN A 62 12.21 -12.83 -7.94
CA GLN A 62 11.33 -13.95 -8.27
C GLN A 62 10.94 -14.79 -7.03
N LYS A 63 11.82 -14.92 -6.04
CA LYS A 63 11.55 -15.63 -4.78
C LYS A 63 10.57 -14.86 -3.91
N TYR A 64 10.57 -13.53 -3.94
CA TYR A 64 9.48 -12.72 -3.36
C TYR A 64 8.18 -12.79 -4.18
N GLN A 65 8.28 -13.03 -5.49
CA GLN A 65 7.14 -13.36 -6.36
C GLN A 65 6.67 -14.82 -6.22
N SER A 66 7.29 -15.66 -5.36
CA SER A 66 6.92 -17.08 -5.23
C SER A 66 5.58 -17.33 -4.53
N VAL A 67 4.87 -16.29 -4.11
CA VAL A 67 3.43 -16.35 -3.84
C VAL A 67 2.68 -16.06 -5.16
N TYR A 68 3.16 -16.59 -6.28
CA TYR A 68 2.45 -16.52 -7.56
C TYR A 68 1.27 -17.47 -7.49
N ILE A 69 0.12 -16.95 -7.08
CA ILE A 69 -1.12 -17.71 -7.07
C ILE A 69 -1.79 -17.45 -8.42
N LYS A 70 -1.81 -18.47 -9.29
CA LYS A 70 -2.39 -18.40 -10.64
C LYS A 70 -3.83 -17.86 -10.63
N ASP A 71 -4.57 -18.13 -9.56
CA ASP A 71 -5.95 -17.68 -9.35
C ASP A 71 -6.11 -16.27 -8.74
N MET A 72 -5.00 -15.58 -8.44
CA MET A 72 -4.93 -14.21 -7.88
C MET A 72 -4.43 -13.18 -8.88
N ARG A 73 -4.62 -13.43 -10.18
CA ARG A 73 -4.21 -12.47 -11.21
C ARG A 73 -5.16 -11.27 -11.22
N ASN A 74 -4.65 -10.10 -10.84
CA ASN A 74 -5.37 -8.82 -10.82
C ASN A 74 -6.63 -8.89 -9.96
N ILE A 75 -6.42 -9.01 -8.64
CA ILE A 75 -7.48 -9.14 -7.64
C ILE A 75 -7.19 -8.17 -6.50
N ASP A 76 -8.22 -7.49 -6.02
CA ASP A 76 -8.16 -6.77 -4.75
C ASP A 76 -8.98 -7.52 -3.71
N ILE A 77 -8.45 -7.61 -2.50
CA ILE A 77 -9.07 -8.31 -1.38
C ILE A 77 -9.37 -7.27 -0.31
N PHE A 78 -10.61 -7.15 0.12
CA PHE A 78 -11.00 -6.30 1.24
C PHE A 78 -11.67 -7.14 2.30
N SER A 79 -11.25 -6.98 3.54
CA SER A 79 -11.96 -7.54 4.68
C SER A 79 -12.31 -6.44 5.64
N ILE A 80 -13.56 -6.40 6.06
CA ILE A 80 -14.05 -5.50 7.11
C ILE A 80 -14.26 -6.27 8.41
N LYS A 81 -13.86 -5.65 9.52
CA LYS A 81 -14.22 -6.05 10.89
C LYS A 81 -14.56 -4.81 11.70
N ILE A 82 -15.46 -4.99 12.66
CA ILE A 82 -15.87 -3.98 13.63
C ILE A 82 -15.61 -4.57 15.01
N LEU A 83 -14.88 -3.85 15.87
CA LEU A 83 -14.74 -4.17 17.28
C LEU A 83 -14.98 -2.89 18.08
N GLU A 84 -15.81 -2.96 19.12
CA GLU A 84 -16.05 -1.86 20.06
C GLU A 84 -16.44 -0.54 19.35
N GLY A 85 -17.26 -0.64 18.30
CA GLY A 85 -17.71 0.51 17.50
C GLY A 85 -16.70 1.03 16.46
N GLN A 86 -15.45 0.55 16.46
CA GLN A 86 -14.45 0.92 15.48
C GLN A 86 -14.35 -0.11 14.35
N SER A 87 -14.46 0.35 13.10
CA SER A 87 -14.23 -0.49 11.92
C SER A 87 -12.81 -0.39 11.37
N CYS A 88 -12.32 -1.48 10.81
CA CYS A 88 -11.15 -1.51 9.95
C CYS A 88 -11.46 -2.31 8.68
N ILE A 89 -11.16 -1.70 7.53
CA ILE A 89 -11.09 -2.38 6.25
C ILE A 89 -9.63 -2.65 5.94
N TYR A 90 -9.24 -3.92 5.86
CA TYR A 90 -7.92 -4.33 5.44
C TYR A 90 -7.93 -4.71 3.95
N GLY A 91 -7.20 -3.93 3.15
CA GLY A 91 -7.03 -4.14 1.72
C GLY A 91 -5.71 -4.85 1.39
N MET A 92 -5.75 -5.85 0.52
CA MET A 92 -4.57 -6.48 -0.10
C MET A 92 -4.69 -6.41 -1.62
N PHE A 93 -3.65 -5.95 -2.30
CA PHE A 93 -3.70 -5.64 -3.73
C PHE A 93 -2.82 -6.61 -4.51
N PHE A 94 -3.39 -7.45 -5.38
CA PHE A 94 -2.64 -8.40 -6.19
C PHE A 94 -2.61 -7.99 -7.66
N ARG A 95 -1.43 -7.88 -8.26
CA ARG A 95 -1.26 -7.63 -9.71
C ARG A 95 -0.33 -8.68 -10.28
N ASN A 96 -0.71 -9.26 -11.41
CA ASN A 96 0.01 -10.39 -12.04
C ASN A 96 0.32 -11.55 -11.06
N GLY A 97 -0.55 -11.80 -10.08
CA GLY A 97 -0.41 -12.88 -9.12
C GLY A 97 0.55 -12.59 -7.96
N SER A 98 1.13 -11.40 -7.86
CA SER A 98 1.99 -10.98 -6.75
C SER A 98 1.29 -9.91 -5.90
N ASN A 99 1.57 -9.88 -4.60
CA ASN A 99 1.07 -8.85 -3.70
C ASN A 99 1.86 -7.54 -3.90
N TYR A 100 1.15 -6.45 -4.18
CA TYR A 100 1.68 -5.09 -4.43
C TYR A 100 1.58 -4.18 -3.21
N GLY A 101 1.03 -4.68 -2.11
CA GLY A 101 0.92 -3.95 -0.86
C GLY A 101 -0.36 -4.29 -0.13
N ASN A 102 -0.35 -3.99 1.15
CA ASN A 102 -1.51 -4.06 2.01
C ASN A 102 -1.74 -2.71 2.65
N LYS A 103 -3.00 -2.39 2.97
CA LYS A 103 -3.34 -1.14 3.64
C LYS A 103 -4.56 -1.31 4.54
N SER A 104 -4.46 -0.75 5.74
CA SER A 104 -5.58 -0.64 6.68
C SER A 104 -6.27 0.71 6.47
N PHE A 105 -7.59 0.69 6.47
CA PHE A 105 -8.44 1.88 6.40
C PHE A 105 -9.39 1.87 7.58
N PHE A 106 -9.61 3.05 8.17
CA PHE A 106 -10.52 3.23 9.29
C PHE A 106 -11.58 4.27 8.90
N PRO A 107 -12.64 3.86 8.14
CA PRO A 107 -13.71 4.77 7.75
C PRO A 107 -14.42 5.36 8.97
N LEU A 108 -14.87 6.61 8.84
CA LEU A 108 -15.82 7.19 9.78
C LEU A 108 -17.23 6.73 9.38
N HIS A 109 -18.02 6.32 10.37
CA HIS A 109 -19.38 5.85 10.20
C HIS A 109 -20.17 6.02 11.49
N ASP A 110 -21.50 5.98 11.39
CA ASP A 110 -22.37 5.93 12.56
C ASP A 110 -22.20 4.63 13.33
N ILE A 111 -22.53 4.67 14.63
CA ILE A 111 -22.35 3.51 15.53
C ILE A 111 -23.24 2.32 15.16
N ASN A 112 -24.36 2.59 14.46
CA ASN A 112 -25.33 1.60 14.02
C ASN A 112 -25.08 1.12 12.58
N ALA A 113 -24.05 1.64 11.89
CA ALA A 113 -23.75 1.26 10.53
C ALA A 113 -23.27 -0.20 10.47
N THR A 114 -23.83 -0.95 9.52
CA THR A 114 -23.47 -2.34 9.29
C THR A 114 -22.14 -2.47 8.53
N ASP A 115 -21.50 -3.62 8.64
CA ASP A 115 -20.30 -3.94 7.86
C ASP A 115 -20.52 -3.84 6.34
N CYS A 116 -21.73 -4.17 5.89
CA CYS A 116 -22.16 -4.06 4.51
C CYS A 116 -22.19 -2.61 4.03
N GLU A 117 -22.86 -1.72 4.77
CA GLU A 117 -22.98 -0.29 4.42
C GLU A 117 -21.62 0.41 4.40
N ILE A 118 -20.79 0.12 5.41
CA ILE A 118 -19.45 0.71 5.52
C ILE A 118 -18.57 0.25 4.36
N LEU A 119 -18.56 -1.05 4.03
CA LEU A 119 -17.75 -1.57 2.93
C LEU A 119 -18.27 -1.10 1.57
N GLU A 120 -19.58 -1.00 1.37
CA GLU A 120 -20.18 -0.48 0.14
C GLU A 120 -19.74 0.98 -0.11
N SER A 121 -19.96 1.86 0.88
CA SER A 121 -19.55 3.26 0.80
C SER A 121 -18.05 3.40 0.56
N PHE A 122 -17.24 2.59 1.26
CA PHE A 122 -15.79 2.54 1.06
C PHE A 122 -15.42 2.16 -0.38
N LEU A 123 -16.05 1.14 -0.97
CA LEU A 123 -15.72 0.70 -2.33
C LEU A 123 -16.02 1.77 -3.37
N TYR A 124 -17.15 2.47 -3.27
CA TYR A 124 -17.46 3.60 -4.16
C TYR A 124 -16.39 4.70 -4.07
N GLN A 125 -16.05 5.11 -2.84
CA GLN A 125 -15.05 6.16 -2.63
C GLN A 125 -13.64 5.71 -3.03
N PHE A 126 -13.27 4.48 -2.68
CA PHE A 126 -11.93 3.95 -2.95
C PHE A 126 -11.65 3.87 -4.44
N TYR A 127 -12.65 3.48 -5.23
CA TYR A 127 -12.56 3.37 -6.68
C TYR A 127 -13.07 4.61 -7.43
N ALA A 128 -13.40 5.71 -6.74
CA ALA A 128 -13.84 6.96 -7.37
C ALA A 128 -12.81 7.52 -8.38
N ASP A 129 -11.52 7.38 -8.10
CA ASP A 129 -10.44 7.84 -8.98
C ASP A 129 -9.40 6.75 -9.28
N LYS A 130 -9.77 5.47 -9.12
CA LYS A 130 -8.86 4.34 -9.33
C LYS A 130 -9.42 3.32 -10.32
N ASP A 131 -8.51 2.65 -11.02
CA ASP A 131 -8.84 1.48 -11.82
C ASP A 131 -9.28 0.31 -10.93
N VAL A 132 -10.38 -0.32 -11.31
CA VAL A 132 -10.94 -1.48 -10.61
C VAL A 132 -10.43 -2.77 -11.25
N PRO A 133 -9.96 -3.77 -10.47
CA PRO A 133 -9.64 -5.09 -11.00
C PRO A 133 -10.91 -5.84 -11.45
N PRO A 134 -10.79 -6.85 -12.33
CA PRO A 134 -11.94 -7.66 -12.76
C PRO A 134 -12.58 -8.47 -11.62
N LYS A 135 -11.87 -8.67 -10.51
CA LYS A 135 -12.37 -9.39 -9.33
C LYS A 135 -11.98 -8.67 -8.06
N ILE A 136 -12.95 -8.52 -7.17
CA ILE A 136 -12.76 -8.06 -5.79
C ILE A 136 -13.21 -9.19 -4.88
N LEU A 137 -12.42 -9.54 -3.88
CA LEU A 137 -12.79 -10.52 -2.87
C LEU A 137 -13.18 -9.81 -1.58
N ILE A 138 -14.28 -10.24 -0.97
CA ILE A 138 -14.78 -9.70 0.29
C ILE A 138 -15.09 -10.81 1.30
N ASN A 139 -15.11 -10.46 2.59
CA ASN A 139 -15.39 -11.43 3.66
C ASN A 139 -16.88 -11.52 4.03
N ILE A 140 -17.71 -10.58 3.56
CA ILE A 140 -19.16 -10.53 3.81
C ILE A 140 -19.96 -11.05 2.61
N ASP A 141 -21.28 -11.22 2.76
CA ASP A 141 -22.14 -11.77 1.71
C ASP A 141 -22.11 -10.86 0.46
N ASN A 142 -21.69 -11.43 -0.67
CA ASN A 142 -21.55 -10.69 -1.91
C ASN A 142 -22.89 -10.37 -2.58
N LYS A 143 -24.00 -10.97 -2.15
CA LYS A 143 -25.34 -10.64 -2.66
C LYS A 143 -25.71 -9.17 -2.44
N ASN A 144 -25.21 -8.56 -1.36
CA ASN A 144 -25.45 -7.15 -1.03
C ASN A 144 -24.69 -6.19 -1.96
N PHE A 145 -23.73 -6.69 -2.76
CA PHE A 145 -22.81 -5.87 -3.54
C PHE A 145 -23.13 -5.84 -5.05
N LYS A 146 -24.27 -6.38 -5.48
CA LYS A 146 -24.67 -6.38 -6.91
C LYS A 146 -24.76 -4.97 -7.51
N ASN A 147 -25.23 -3.99 -6.73
CA ASN A 147 -25.28 -2.60 -7.18
C ASN A 147 -23.88 -2.01 -7.36
N VAL A 148 -22.97 -2.31 -6.43
CA VAL A 148 -21.55 -1.93 -6.51
C VAL A 148 -20.90 -2.54 -7.76
N GLU A 149 -21.11 -3.83 -8.03
CA GLU A 149 -20.62 -4.51 -9.23
C GLU A 149 -21.08 -3.79 -10.51
N ASN A 150 -22.37 -3.46 -10.60
CA ASN A 150 -22.96 -2.81 -11.77
C ASN A 150 -22.39 -1.41 -12.01
N ILE A 151 -22.30 -0.59 -10.96
CA ILE A 151 -21.80 0.78 -11.05
C ILE A 151 -20.32 0.80 -11.44
N LEU A 152 -19.50 -0.01 -10.75
CA LEU A 152 -18.08 -0.12 -11.07
C LEU A 152 -17.88 -0.67 -12.49
N SER A 153 -18.67 -1.67 -12.90
CA SER A 153 -18.57 -2.26 -14.25
C SER A 153 -18.88 -1.24 -15.35
N LYS A 154 -19.94 -0.45 -15.16
CA LYS A 154 -20.34 0.60 -16.09
C LYS A 154 -19.29 1.69 -16.20
N LYS A 155 -18.76 2.15 -15.06
CA LYS A 155 -17.71 3.17 -15.02
C LYS A 155 -16.43 2.73 -15.74
N ASN A 156 -16.00 1.49 -15.54
CA ASN A 156 -14.73 0.98 -16.05
C ASN A 156 -14.85 0.27 -17.40
N ASN A 157 -16.05 0.23 -17.97
CA ASN A 157 -16.40 -0.44 -19.23
C ASN A 157 -15.89 -1.90 -19.30
N LYS A 158 -15.95 -2.60 -18.17
CA LYS A 158 -15.42 -3.96 -17.95
C LYS A 158 -16.29 -4.71 -16.95
N LYS A 159 -16.43 -6.03 -17.10
CA LYS A 159 -17.14 -6.85 -16.12
C LYS A 159 -16.33 -6.99 -14.84
N ILE A 160 -16.86 -6.51 -13.73
CA ILE A 160 -16.29 -6.61 -12.38
C ILE A 160 -17.16 -7.54 -11.55
N ASN A 161 -16.54 -8.47 -10.82
CA ASN A 161 -17.25 -9.38 -9.93
C ASN A 161 -16.70 -9.25 -8.50
N ILE A 162 -17.61 -9.08 -7.55
CA ILE A 162 -17.39 -9.09 -6.12
C ILE A 162 -17.76 -10.48 -5.60
N ILE A 163 -16.79 -11.17 -5.03
CA ILE A 163 -16.89 -12.59 -4.71
C ILE A 163 -16.57 -12.79 -3.23
N GLN A 164 -17.42 -13.54 -2.53
CA GLN A 164 -17.08 -14.09 -1.22
C GLN A 164 -16.55 -15.52 -1.41
N PRO A 165 -15.22 -15.74 -1.44
CA PRO A 165 -14.70 -17.09 -1.53
C PRO A 165 -15.15 -17.91 -0.32
N LYS A 166 -15.34 -19.22 -0.49
CA LYS A 166 -15.72 -20.14 0.59
C LYS A 166 -14.66 -21.19 0.88
N VAL A 167 -13.85 -21.52 -0.12
CA VAL A 167 -12.81 -22.56 -0.05
C VAL A 167 -11.56 -22.16 -0.85
N GLY A 168 -10.46 -22.87 -0.62
CA GLY A 168 -9.21 -22.74 -1.36
C GLY A 168 -8.35 -21.53 -0.95
N GLU A 169 -7.35 -21.22 -1.78
CA GLU A 169 -6.35 -20.17 -1.52
C GLU A 169 -6.98 -18.77 -1.34
N LYS A 170 -8.03 -18.46 -2.10
CA LYS A 170 -8.76 -17.20 -1.96
C LYS A 170 -9.34 -17.00 -0.56
N GLN A 171 -9.89 -18.08 0.01
CA GLN A 171 -10.44 -18.03 1.36
C GLN A 171 -9.35 -17.89 2.42
N LYS A 172 -8.16 -18.47 2.21
CA LYS A 172 -7.02 -18.29 3.11
C LYS A 172 -6.61 -16.81 3.19
N HIS A 173 -6.58 -16.11 2.05
CA HIS A 173 -6.25 -14.69 2.02
C HIS A 173 -7.34 -13.80 2.64
N ILE A 174 -8.61 -14.15 2.47
CA ILE A 174 -9.70 -13.47 3.19
C ILE A 174 -9.51 -13.62 4.70
N ARG A 175 -9.26 -14.83 5.21
CA ARG A 175 -9.01 -15.06 6.64
C ARG A 175 -7.79 -14.30 7.17
N LEU A 176 -6.74 -14.20 6.36
CA LEU A 176 -5.56 -13.39 6.70
C LEU A 176 -5.91 -11.90 6.79
N ALA A 177 -6.68 -11.40 5.82
CA ALA A 177 -7.15 -10.01 5.83
C ALA A 177 -8.06 -9.73 7.04
N GLU A 178 -8.95 -10.66 7.39
CA GLU A 178 -9.79 -10.57 8.60
C GLU A 178 -8.94 -10.48 9.87
N LYS A 179 -7.97 -11.38 10.03
CA LYS A 179 -7.05 -11.36 11.17
C LYS A 179 -6.31 -10.03 11.25
N ASN A 180 -5.79 -9.54 10.12
CA ASN A 180 -5.06 -8.29 10.09
C ASN A 180 -5.97 -7.09 10.38
N ALA A 181 -7.23 -7.09 9.94
CA ALA A 181 -8.19 -6.04 10.29
C ALA A 181 -8.38 -5.96 11.81
N ILE A 182 -8.58 -7.10 12.48
CA ILE A 182 -8.73 -7.17 13.93
C ILE A 182 -7.46 -6.66 14.64
N GLU A 183 -6.28 -7.14 14.24
CA GLU A 183 -5.01 -6.72 14.86
C GLU A 183 -4.74 -5.22 14.65
N ASN A 184 -5.12 -4.66 13.49
CA ASN A 184 -4.99 -3.23 13.24
C ASN A 184 -5.93 -2.38 14.10
N ILE A 185 -7.14 -2.87 14.41
CA ILE A 185 -8.05 -2.20 15.37
C ILE A 185 -7.41 -2.20 16.76
N LYS A 186 -6.93 -3.35 17.23
CA LYS A 186 -6.26 -3.45 18.54
C LYS A 186 -5.04 -2.53 18.65
N LEU A 187 -4.18 -2.53 17.63
CA LEU A 187 -3.00 -1.66 17.58
C LEU A 187 -3.39 -0.18 17.60
N LYS A 188 -4.46 0.19 16.88
CA LYS A 188 -4.96 1.56 16.89
C LYS A 188 -5.52 1.96 18.25
N ASN A 189 -6.32 1.09 18.89
CA ASN A 189 -6.86 1.35 20.23
C ASN A 189 -5.74 1.48 21.27
N ALA A 190 -4.76 0.57 21.27
CA ALA A 190 -3.60 0.67 22.16
C ALA A 190 -2.78 1.94 21.91
N SER A 191 -2.66 2.40 20.66
CA SER A 191 -2.01 3.67 20.35
C SER A 191 -2.79 4.87 20.87
N ILE A 192 -4.13 4.86 20.79
CA ILE A 192 -4.99 5.93 21.32
C ILE A 192 -4.91 5.97 22.84
N GLU A 193 -4.99 4.81 23.51
CA GLU A 193 -4.88 4.71 24.97
C GLU A 193 -3.53 5.23 25.48
N ASN A 194 -2.43 4.82 24.84
CA ASN A 194 -1.09 5.34 25.16
C ASN A 194 -1.00 6.85 24.96
N HIS A 195 -1.62 7.37 23.90
CA HIS A 195 -1.66 8.81 23.62
C HIS A 195 -2.48 9.56 24.69
N GLN A 196 -3.64 9.05 25.09
CA GLN A 196 -4.45 9.63 26.16
C GLN A 196 -3.68 9.64 27.49
N ASN A 197 -3.01 8.56 27.84
CA ASN A 197 -2.15 8.50 29.03
C ASN A 197 -1.02 9.54 28.98
N ALA A 198 -0.45 9.80 27.80
CA ALA A 198 0.55 10.84 27.61
C ALA A 198 -0.05 12.25 27.76
N LEU A 199 -1.27 12.48 27.27
CA LEU A 199 -1.98 13.76 27.44
C LEU A 199 -2.34 14.03 28.91
N GLU A 200 -2.74 13.02 29.67
CA GLU A 200 -2.99 13.16 31.12
C GLU A 200 -1.73 13.56 31.87
N LYS A 201 -0.60 12.88 31.60
CA LYS A 201 0.69 13.27 32.18
C LYS A 201 1.12 14.68 31.79
N LEU A 202 0.83 15.09 30.54
CA LEU A 202 1.12 16.45 30.07
C LEU A 202 0.25 17.49 30.80
N LYS A 203 -1.03 17.19 31.01
CA LYS A 203 -1.97 18.02 31.79
C LYS A 203 -1.46 18.22 33.20
N GLU A 204 -1.07 17.14 33.88
CA GLU A 204 -0.50 17.19 35.24
C GLU A 204 0.80 18.00 35.28
N PHE A 205 1.72 17.75 34.32
CA PHE A 205 3.02 18.43 34.27
C PHE A 205 2.91 19.94 34.02
N LEU A 206 1.98 20.35 33.16
CA LEU A 206 1.75 21.76 32.82
C LEU A 206 0.68 22.43 33.69
N LEU A 207 0.11 21.72 34.66
CA LEU A 207 -0.97 22.19 35.56
C LEU A 207 -2.19 22.72 34.78
N LEU A 208 -2.58 22.03 33.71
CA LEU A 208 -3.75 22.40 32.91
C LEU A 208 -5.04 21.96 33.62
N GLU A 209 -6.06 22.82 33.62
CA GLU A 209 -7.38 22.48 34.20
C GLU A 209 -8.06 21.31 33.46
N GLN A 210 -7.88 21.25 32.14
CA GLN A 210 -8.51 20.28 31.25
C GLN A 210 -7.48 19.62 30.35
N LEU A 211 -7.81 18.42 29.87
CA LEU A 211 -7.03 17.73 28.83
C LEU A 211 -6.96 18.61 27.58
N PRO A 212 -5.76 18.79 26.98
CA PRO A 212 -5.63 19.58 25.77
C PRO A 212 -6.31 18.87 24.60
N ASN A 213 -7.33 19.51 24.03
CA ASN A 213 -8.06 18.97 22.88
C ASN A 213 -7.34 19.16 21.56
N ARG A 214 -6.41 20.12 21.50
CA ARG A 214 -5.63 20.46 20.31
C ARG A 214 -4.29 21.04 20.74
N ILE A 215 -3.21 20.46 20.23
CA ILE A 215 -1.83 20.91 20.41
C ILE A 215 -1.27 21.24 19.04
N GLU A 216 -0.77 22.47 18.89
CA GLU A 216 -0.09 22.91 17.68
C GLU A 216 1.39 23.10 17.98
N VAL A 217 2.23 22.50 17.15
CA VAL A 217 3.69 22.60 17.29
C VAL A 217 4.23 23.31 16.06
N TYR A 218 4.93 24.41 16.31
CA TYR A 218 5.52 25.26 15.29
C TYR A 218 7.03 25.05 15.26
N ASP A 219 7.56 24.76 14.08
CA ASP A 219 9.00 24.65 13.81
C ASP A 219 9.39 25.64 12.72
N ASN A 220 10.46 26.40 12.94
CA ASN A 220 10.94 27.41 12.02
C ASN A 220 12.32 27.02 11.49
N SER A 221 12.39 26.74 10.19
CA SER A 221 13.64 26.40 9.51
C SER A 221 14.20 27.61 8.77
N HIS A 222 15.39 28.05 9.19
CA HIS A 222 16.18 29.07 8.50
C HIS A 222 17.14 28.41 7.53
N THR A 223 16.99 28.70 6.24
CA THR A 223 18.00 28.36 5.22
C THR A 223 18.62 29.65 4.71
N PHE A 224 19.92 29.84 4.98
CA PHE A 224 20.65 31.04 4.59
C PHE A 224 20.52 31.27 3.08
N GLY A 225 19.85 32.36 2.67
CA GLY A 225 19.65 32.74 1.26
C GLY A 225 18.37 32.26 0.57
N LYS A 226 17.42 31.59 1.25
CA LYS A 226 16.06 31.28 0.74
C LYS A 226 15.00 31.75 1.74
N GLU A 227 13.78 32.04 1.27
CA GLU A 227 12.63 32.40 2.14
C GLU A 227 12.55 31.40 3.31
N SER A 228 12.50 31.90 4.56
CA SER A 228 12.38 31.05 5.75
C SER A 228 11.06 30.30 5.72
N ILE A 229 11.07 29.02 6.11
CA ILE A 229 9.86 28.18 6.10
C ILE A 229 9.49 27.82 7.53
N GLY A 230 8.27 28.17 7.93
CA GLY A 230 7.63 27.68 9.15
C GLY A 230 6.76 26.46 8.84
N VAL A 231 6.73 25.49 9.75
CA VAL A 231 5.88 24.30 9.65
C VAL A 231 5.06 24.19 10.93
N MET A 232 3.76 23.94 10.79
CA MET A 232 2.87 23.66 11.91
C MET A 232 2.31 22.25 11.76
N ILE A 233 2.54 21.44 12.78
CA ILE A 233 1.86 20.16 12.95
C ILE A 233 0.77 20.27 14.01
N VAL A 234 -0.20 19.38 13.92
CA VAL A 234 -1.39 19.38 14.77
C VAL A 234 -1.56 18.00 15.37
N ILE A 235 -1.76 17.98 16.68
CA ILE A 235 -2.08 16.80 17.47
C ILE A 235 -3.39 17.08 18.21
N ASP A 236 -4.29 16.11 18.30
CA ASP A 236 -5.48 16.19 19.16
C ASP A 236 -5.59 14.95 20.06
N GLN A 237 -6.76 14.72 20.66
CA GLN A 237 -7.01 13.59 21.55
C GLN A 237 -6.84 12.20 20.90
N GLU A 238 -6.86 12.12 19.56
CA GLU A 238 -6.68 10.87 18.81
C GLU A 238 -5.28 10.75 18.17
N GLY A 239 -4.41 11.74 18.40
CA GLY A 239 -3.04 11.78 17.86
C GLY A 239 -2.87 12.79 16.71
N PHE A 240 -1.99 12.48 15.76
CA PHE A 240 -1.63 13.42 14.69
C PHE A 240 -2.75 13.66 13.68
N LYS A 241 -3.09 14.93 13.44
CA LYS A 241 -4.07 15.35 12.41
C LYS A 241 -3.38 15.97 11.20
N THR A 242 -2.82 15.11 10.35
CA THR A 242 -2.05 15.49 9.15
C THR A 242 -2.78 16.41 8.17
N LYS A 243 -4.11 16.29 8.04
CA LYS A 243 -4.94 17.19 7.21
C LYS A 243 -4.87 18.65 7.67
N ASN A 244 -4.55 18.88 8.94
CA ASN A 244 -4.51 20.22 9.54
C ASN A 244 -3.09 20.79 9.56
N TYR A 245 -2.10 20.09 9.01
CA TYR A 245 -0.73 20.59 8.93
C TYR A 245 -0.65 21.79 7.99
N ARG A 246 0.22 22.75 8.31
CA ARG A 246 0.43 23.95 7.50
C ARG A 246 1.92 24.22 7.29
N LYS A 247 2.23 24.84 6.16
CA LYS A 247 3.54 25.41 5.86
C LYS A 247 3.34 26.89 5.61
N PHE A 248 4.24 27.70 6.16
CA PHE A 248 4.20 29.15 6.06
C PHE A 248 5.50 29.61 5.42
N ASN A 249 5.41 30.47 4.40
CA ASN A 249 6.56 31.24 3.95
C ASN A 249 6.68 32.45 4.87
N ILE A 250 7.79 32.56 5.58
CA ILE A 250 8.06 33.67 6.48
C ILE A 250 8.83 34.72 5.69
N ARG A 251 8.16 35.85 5.45
CA ARG A 251 8.75 37.05 4.85
C ARG A 251 9.03 38.05 5.95
N TYR A 252 10.27 38.54 5.99
CA TYR A 252 10.72 39.61 6.87
C TYR A 252 10.50 40.97 6.20
#